data_AF-A0A934H413-F1
#
_entry.id   AF-A0A934H413-F1
#
_cell.length_a   1.000
_cell.length_b   1.000
_cell.length_c   1.000
_cell.angle_alpha   90.00
_cell.angle_beta   90.00
_cell.angle_gamma   90.00
#
_symmetry.space_group_name_H-M   'P 1'
#
loop_
_entity.id
_entity.type
_entity.pdbx_description
1 polymer ?
#
loop_
_entity_poly.entity_id
_entity_poly.type
_entity_poly.pdbx_seq_one_letter_code
_entity_poly.pdbx_strand_id
1 'polypeptide(L)'
;MDSLFELLQRHLKEFHHHDSINASNVEDALKNCPKAIDNDDLLHWWHEQDTRWIASLLSFMFWMWTTNRIEYRFFETTYDFLNSPHSKSWNMPLEITTGIDSPLLDGGFLGKGFSISQYRFSPSNHDLVVTKQEFPVSSKTIQSLDLALDYLSFLLDKSSLGHLGFRQKPARKWQLFENKIVGGMLSPEIRRVIPDFDFTVIEDDLLEIESNDWVSNNGFSLIELLRVRHRAILDSSLESKLITLWAGIEEMWGEELEQDFLLSSDEYKKVKKAIRPIFNTKIAHQKYDVILQVLSKLKSKTKNEKIIKELDNLECSKQWPDLKKTIGEIFSFRSRFAHGKSISANDINLVNLYISYLIHVYDELILQRLKALGVTI
;
A
#
# COMPACT_ATOMS: atom_id res chain seq x y z
N MET A 1 -29.38 -31.92 27.87
CA MET A 1 -28.05 -32.15 27.26
C MET A 1 -27.08 -31.82 28.35
N ASP A 2 -26.23 -32.77 28.77
CA ASP A 2 -25.30 -32.53 29.88
C ASP A 2 -24.35 -31.38 29.51
N SER A 3 -23.99 -30.58 30.50
CA SER A 3 -23.02 -29.49 30.30
C SER A 3 -21.58 -30.01 30.10
N LEU A 4 -20.71 -29.22 29.45
CA LEU A 4 -19.28 -29.55 29.34
C LEU A 4 -18.67 -29.77 30.73
N PHE A 5 -19.00 -28.94 31.71
CA PHE A 5 -18.51 -29.08 33.08
C PHE A 5 -18.91 -30.42 33.71
N GLU A 6 -20.20 -30.78 33.63
CA GLU A 6 -20.70 -32.06 34.17
C GLU A 6 -20.11 -33.26 33.43
N LEU A 7 -19.91 -33.16 32.11
CA LEU A 7 -19.27 -34.21 31.30
C LEU A 7 -17.82 -34.44 31.75
N LEU A 8 -17.05 -33.36 31.91
CA LEU A 8 -15.67 -33.44 32.39
C LEU A 8 -15.62 -34.06 33.79
N GLN A 9 -16.44 -33.58 34.74
CA GLN A 9 -16.47 -34.12 36.09
C GLN A 9 -16.87 -35.60 36.15
N ARG A 10 -17.88 -35.99 35.35
CA ARG A 10 -18.38 -37.37 35.29
C ARG A 10 -17.31 -38.35 34.82
N HIS A 11 -16.51 -37.96 33.83
CA HIS A 11 -15.54 -38.84 33.19
C HIS A 11 -14.10 -38.66 33.70
N LEU A 12 -13.83 -37.65 34.54
CA LEU A 12 -12.47 -37.33 35.01
C LEU A 12 -11.78 -38.51 35.69
N LYS A 13 -12.51 -39.26 36.51
CA LYS A 13 -11.98 -40.44 37.20
C LYS A 13 -11.57 -41.55 36.22
N GLU A 14 -12.35 -41.78 35.17
CA GLU A 14 -12.02 -42.76 34.12
C GLU A 14 -10.82 -42.27 33.31
N PHE A 15 -10.77 -40.98 32.98
CA PHE A 15 -9.66 -40.39 32.25
C PHE A 15 -8.35 -40.43 33.05
N HIS A 16 -8.39 -40.26 34.37
CA HIS A 16 -7.22 -40.46 35.25
C HIS A 16 -6.58 -41.84 35.11
N HIS A 17 -7.37 -42.88 34.85
CA HIS A 17 -6.84 -44.25 34.63
C HIS A 17 -6.22 -44.41 33.24
N HIS A 18 -6.67 -43.62 32.25
CA HIS A 18 -6.11 -43.62 30.91
C HIS A 18 -4.85 -42.75 30.83
N ASP A 19 -4.92 -41.51 31.32
CA ASP A 19 -3.88 -40.50 31.22
C ASP A 19 -3.89 -39.60 32.47
N SER A 20 -3.22 -40.07 33.52
CA SER A 20 -3.14 -39.39 34.81
C SER A 20 -2.56 -37.97 34.75
N ILE A 21 -1.63 -37.69 33.81
CA ILE A 21 -0.96 -36.39 33.71
C ILE A 21 -1.94 -35.36 33.16
N ASN A 22 -2.60 -35.67 32.04
CA ASN A 22 -3.58 -34.77 31.44
C ASN A 22 -4.83 -34.65 32.33
N ALA A 23 -5.26 -35.74 32.98
CA ALA A 23 -6.38 -35.70 33.92
C ALA A 23 -6.10 -34.82 35.14
N SER A 24 -4.87 -34.85 35.69
CA SER A 24 -4.48 -33.96 36.80
C SER A 24 -4.53 -32.49 36.39
N ASN A 25 -4.03 -32.16 35.19
CA ASN A 25 -4.10 -30.78 34.67
C ASN A 25 -5.54 -30.29 34.48
N VAL A 26 -6.43 -31.15 33.97
CA VAL A 26 -7.86 -30.84 33.84
C VAL A 26 -8.50 -30.66 35.22
N GLU A 27 -8.19 -31.54 36.18
CA GLU A 27 -8.71 -31.44 37.54
C GLU A 27 -8.29 -30.14 38.23
N ASP A 28 -7.03 -29.74 38.08
CA ASP A 28 -6.51 -28.51 38.63
C ASP A 28 -7.10 -27.28 37.95
N ALA A 29 -7.29 -27.32 36.62
CA ALA A 29 -8.02 -26.28 35.89
C ALA A 29 -9.48 -26.14 36.40
N LEU A 30 -10.20 -27.26 36.58
CA LEU A 30 -11.57 -27.24 37.11
C LEU A 30 -11.66 -26.69 38.54
N LYS A 31 -10.63 -26.91 39.38
CA LYS A 31 -10.56 -26.33 40.74
C LYS A 31 -10.33 -24.82 40.73
N ASN A 32 -9.61 -24.31 39.73
CA ASN A 32 -9.30 -22.89 39.56
C ASN A 32 -10.41 -22.15 38.78
N CYS A 33 -11.30 -22.87 38.11
CA CYS A 33 -12.44 -22.30 37.40
C CYS A 33 -13.43 -21.63 38.37
N PRO A 34 -13.86 -20.39 38.11
CA PRO A 34 -14.89 -19.71 38.89
C PRO A 34 -16.17 -20.55 39.04
N LYS A 35 -16.64 -20.75 40.28
CA LYS A 35 -17.79 -21.63 40.62
C LYS A 35 -19.15 -21.24 40.00
N ALA A 36 -19.26 -20.07 39.37
CA ALA A 36 -20.50 -19.51 38.82
C ALA A 36 -20.42 -19.23 37.30
N ILE A 37 -19.48 -19.86 36.60
CA ILE A 37 -19.35 -19.77 35.14
C ILE A 37 -20.46 -20.60 34.46
N ASP A 38 -21.14 -20.02 33.48
CA ASP A 38 -22.06 -20.75 32.60
C ASP A 38 -21.27 -21.63 31.62
N ASN A 39 -21.90 -22.60 30.97
CA ASN A 39 -21.22 -23.57 30.11
C ASN A 39 -20.59 -22.95 28.87
N ASP A 40 -21.22 -21.92 28.30
CA ASP A 40 -20.66 -21.17 27.18
C ASP A 40 -19.43 -20.38 27.64
N ASP A 41 -19.43 -19.89 28.89
CA ASP A 41 -18.31 -19.16 29.49
C ASP A 41 -17.14 -20.08 29.90
N LEU A 42 -17.38 -21.39 30.06
CA LEU A 42 -16.34 -22.35 30.47
C LEU A 42 -15.28 -22.53 29.38
N LEU A 43 -15.69 -22.65 28.12
CA LEU A 43 -14.75 -22.77 27.00
C LEU A 43 -13.97 -21.48 26.81
N HIS A 44 -14.63 -20.33 26.90
CA HIS A 44 -13.97 -19.02 26.88
C HIS A 44 -12.93 -18.88 27.97
N TRP A 45 -13.27 -19.23 29.21
CA TRP A 45 -12.33 -19.23 30.32
C TRP A 45 -11.14 -20.17 30.09
N TRP A 46 -11.41 -21.39 29.59
CA TRP A 46 -10.36 -22.38 29.33
C TRP A 46 -9.41 -21.96 28.20
N HIS A 47 -9.93 -21.27 27.20
CA HIS A 47 -9.18 -20.72 26.07
C HIS A 47 -8.18 -19.63 26.52
N GLU A 48 -8.39 -18.97 27.66
CA GLU A 48 -7.46 -17.97 28.21
C GLU A 48 -6.37 -18.57 29.11
N GLN A 49 -6.36 -19.89 29.32
CA GLN A 49 -5.40 -20.55 30.21
C GLN A 49 -4.09 -20.93 29.51
N ASP A 50 -3.10 -21.35 30.30
CA ASP A 50 -1.83 -21.87 29.79
C ASP A 50 -2.03 -23.00 28.76
N THR A 51 -1.17 -23.02 27.73
CA THR A 51 -1.22 -24.02 26.64
C THR A 51 -1.23 -25.47 27.14
N ARG A 52 -0.65 -25.73 28.31
CA ARG A 52 -0.68 -27.05 28.97
C ARG A 52 -2.11 -27.48 29.33
N TRP A 53 -2.92 -26.60 29.90
CA TRP A 53 -4.30 -26.90 30.29
C TRP A 53 -5.22 -27.00 29.08
N ILE A 54 -4.97 -26.19 28.04
CA ILE A 54 -5.67 -26.29 26.75
C ILE A 54 -5.39 -27.65 26.11
N ALA A 55 -4.11 -28.05 26.02
CA ALA A 55 -3.72 -29.34 25.44
C ALA A 55 -4.28 -30.54 26.22
N SER A 56 -4.29 -30.47 27.56
CA SER A 56 -4.87 -31.53 28.40
C SER A 56 -6.38 -31.63 28.25
N LEU A 57 -7.10 -30.51 28.08
CA LEU A 57 -8.54 -30.55 27.76
C LEU A 57 -8.80 -31.14 26.37
N LEU A 58 -8.04 -30.73 25.34
CA LEU A 58 -8.16 -31.29 23.99
C LEU A 58 -7.93 -32.81 23.98
N SER A 59 -6.92 -33.28 24.72
CA SER A 59 -6.65 -34.71 24.90
C SER A 59 -7.82 -35.44 25.56
N PHE A 60 -8.40 -34.86 26.60
CA PHE A 60 -9.55 -35.42 27.30
C PHE A 60 -10.80 -35.45 26.41
N MET A 61 -11.09 -34.38 25.67
CA MET A 61 -12.20 -34.31 24.72
C MET A 61 -12.04 -35.34 23.59
N PHE A 62 -10.83 -35.50 23.05
CA PHE A 62 -10.52 -36.52 22.04
C PHE A 62 -10.73 -37.95 22.59
N TRP A 63 -10.31 -38.20 23.82
CA TRP A 63 -10.56 -39.48 24.49
C TRP A 63 -12.06 -39.74 24.68
N MET A 64 -12.82 -38.75 25.15
CA MET A 64 -14.27 -38.89 25.32
C MET A 64 -14.97 -39.19 24.00
N TRP A 65 -14.54 -38.59 22.90
CA TRP A 65 -15.07 -38.89 21.57
C TRP A 65 -14.72 -40.31 21.12
N THR A 66 -13.44 -40.69 21.17
CA THR A 66 -12.97 -42.00 20.68
C THR A 66 -13.51 -43.17 21.51
N THR A 67 -13.94 -42.92 22.75
CA THR A 67 -14.61 -43.90 23.62
C THR A 67 -16.14 -43.80 23.59
N ASN A 68 -16.72 -43.05 22.65
CA ASN A 68 -18.16 -42.85 22.46
C ASN A 68 -18.90 -42.29 23.69
N ARG A 69 -18.23 -41.47 24.51
CA ARG A 69 -18.83 -40.73 25.64
C ARG A 69 -19.47 -39.41 25.19
N ILE A 70 -19.01 -38.84 24.08
CA ILE A 70 -19.57 -37.65 23.44
C ILE A 70 -19.69 -37.85 21.93
N GLU A 71 -20.54 -37.05 21.29
CA GLU A 71 -20.65 -37.00 19.83
C GLU A 71 -19.45 -36.28 19.19
N TYR A 72 -19.08 -36.69 17.97
CA TYR A 72 -17.99 -36.06 17.22
C TYR A 72 -18.16 -34.54 17.08
N ARG A 73 -19.39 -34.06 16.82
CA ARG A 73 -19.68 -32.64 16.66
C ARG A 73 -19.35 -31.81 17.91
N PHE A 74 -19.52 -32.40 19.10
CA PHE A 74 -19.20 -31.77 20.37
C PHE A 74 -17.68 -31.66 20.58
N PHE A 75 -16.94 -32.71 20.20
CA PHE A 75 -15.48 -32.68 20.15
C PHE A 75 -14.95 -31.66 19.14
N GLU A 76 -15.45 -31.68 17.90
CA GLU A 76 -15.03 -30.78 16.81
C GLU A 76 -15.24 -29.31 17.19
N THR A 77 -16.41 -28.96 17.73
CA THR A 77 -16.70 -27.59 18.18
C THR A 77 -15.75 -27.13 19.29
N THR A 78 -15.45 -28.01 20.25
CA THR A 78 -14.52 -27.71 21.34
C THR A 78 -13.07 -27.61 20.82
N TYR A 79 -12.70 -28.49 19.89
CA TYR A 79 -11.39 -28.51 19.27
C TYR A 79 -11.12 -27.24 18.45
N ASP A 80 -12.07 -26.83 17.62
CA ASP A 80 -11.96 -25.62 16.79
C ASP A 80 -11.93 -24.36 17.64
N PHE A 81 -12.72 -24.31 18.71
CA PHE A 81 -12.73 -23.19 19.65
C PHE A 81 -11.38 -23.04 20.37
N LEU A 82 -10.81 -24.15 20.88
CA LEU A 82 -9.57 -24.16 21.66
C LEU A 82 -8.29 -24.11 20.81
N ASN A 83 -8.35 -24.52 19.53
CA ASN A 83 -7.24 -24.41 18.58
C ASN A 83 -7.30 -23.16 17.68
N SER A 84 -8.21 -22.22 17.95
CA SER A 84 -8.18 -20.92 17.29
C SER A 84 -6.83 -20.24 17.57
N PRO A 85 -6.06 -19.82 16.56
CA PRO A 85 -4.70 -19.34 16.76
C PRO A 85 -4.67 -18.05 17.63
N HIS A 86 -4.18 -18.17 18.88
CA HIS A 86 -4.02 -17.06 19.84
C HIS A 86 -3.13 -15.91 19.34
N SER A 87 -2.23 -16.20 18.41
CA SER A 87 -1.47 -15.21 17.68
C SER A 87 -1.14 -15.76 16.30
N LYS A 88 -1.42 -14.97 15.28
CA LYS A 88 -0.93 -15.22 13.93
C LYS A 88 -0.20 -13.97 13.52
N SER A 89 1.03 -14.11 13.05
CA SER A 89 1.83 -12.99 12.60
C SER A 89 2.66 -13.39 11.40
N TRP A 90 2.96 -12.44 10.54
CA TRP A 90 3.95 -12.62 9.48
C TRP A 90 5.02 -11.54 9.58
N ASN A 91 6.19 -11.85 9.03
CA ASN A 91 7.33 -10.94 8.94
C ASN A 91 7.66 -10.65 7.48
N MET A 92 7.88 -9.38 7.14
CA MET A 92 8.36 -8.92 5.83
C MET A 92 9.62 -8.07 6.02
N PRO A 93 10.78 -8.48 5.49
CA PRO A 93 11.95 -7.62 5.44
C PRO A 93 11.72 -6.47 4.45
N LEU A 94 12.12 -5.27 4.86
CA LEU A 94 12.05 -4.04 4.09
C LEU A 94 13.44 -3.46 3.89
N GLU A 95 13.79 -3.18 2.64
CA GLU A 95 14.93 -2.35 2.28
C GLU A 95 14.55 -0.88 2.32
N ILE A 96 15.44 -0.02 2.81
CA ILE A 96 15.35 1.43 2.56
C ILE A 96 16.27 1.76 1.39
N THR A 97 15.76 2.46 0.37
CA THR A 97 16.48 2.66 -0.89
C THR A 97 16.12 4.00 -1.55
N THR A 98 17.04 4.57 -2.31
CA THR A 98 16.74 5.68 -3.25
C THR A 98 16.37 5.16 -4.65
N GLY A 99 16.30 3.84 -4.80
CA GLY A 99 16.18 3.10 -6.05
C GLY A 99 17.53 2.70 -6.64
N ILE A 100 18.49 3.63 -6.63
CA ILE A 100 19.85 3.41 -7.18
C ILE A 100 20.75 2.72 -6.16
N ASP A 101 20.65 3.15 -4.91
CA ASP A 101 21.43 2.63 -3.80
C ASP A 101 20.55 2.36 -2.56
N SER A 102 21.12 1.61 -1.64
CA SER A 102 20.52 1.29 -0.34
C SER A 102 21.36 2.03 0.71
N PRO A 103 20.95 3.26 1.10
CA PRO A 103 21.75 4.11 1.94
C PRO A 103 21.89 3.49 3.33
N LEU A 104 23.08 3.61 3.91
CA LEU A 104 23.29 3.30 5.32
C LEU A 104 22.74 4.47 6.15
N LEU A 105 21.67 4.21 6.88
CA LEU A 105 20.98 5.19 7.72
C LEU A 105 21.07 4.76 9.18
N ASP A 106 21.52 5.66 10.04
CA ASP A 106 21.66 5.43 11.48
C ASP A 106 20.91 6.49 12.30
N GLY A 107 20.33 6.06 13.43
CA GLY A 107 19.64 6.94 14.39
C GLY A 107 18.13 7.06 14.17
N GLY A 108 17.48 7.87 15.02
CA GLY A 108 16.04 8.09 14.99
C GLY A 108 15.19 6.83 15.16
N PHE A 109 14.07 6.78 14.44
CA PHE A 109 13.15 5.63 14.44
C PHE A 109 13.76 4.34 13.88
N LEU A 110 14.81 4.43 13.05
CA LEU A 110 15.54 3.25 12.56
C LEU A 110 16.37 2.56 13.66
N GLY A 111 16.67 3.26 14.76
CA GLY A 111 17.46 2.70 15.87
C GLY A 111 16.62 2.07 16.99
N LYS A 112 15.32 2.35 17.07
CA LYS A 112 14.49 2.01 18.25
C LYS A 112 13.28 1.13 17.95
N GLY A 113 12.97 0.90 16.67
CA GLY A 113 11.73 0.23 16.27
C GLY A 113 10.52 1.10 16.59
N PHE A 114 9.45 0.89 15.83
CA PHE A 114 8.22 1.68 15.93
C PHE A 114 7.03 0.84 15.47
N SER A 115 5.83 1.35 15.68
CA SER A 115 4.60 0.71 15.20
C SER A 115 3.76 1.71 14.43
N ILE A 116 3.06 1.22 13.42
CA ILE A 116 1.99 1.93 12.71
C ILE A 116 0.81 0.96 12.63
N SER A 117 -0.25 1.24 13.38
CA SER A 117 -1.45 0.39 13.48
C SER A 117 -1.06 -1.05 13.87
N GLN A 118 -1.45 -2.07 13.08
CA GLN A 118 -1.10 -3.47 13.34
C GLN A 118 0.32 -3.89 12.89
N TYR A 119 1.12 -2.97 12.36
CA TYR A 119 2.46 -3.25 11.84
C TYR A 119 3.53 -2.77 12.80
N ARG A 120 4.38 -3.69 13.26
CA ARG A 120 5.55 -3.38 14.08
C ARG A 120 6.82 -3.42 13.22
N PHE A 121 7.54 -2.32 13.19
CA PHE A 121 8.79 -2.14 12.45
C PHE A 121 9.96 -2.29 13.44
N SER A 122 10.83 -3.26 13.19
CA SER A 122 12.00 -3.51 14.03
C SER A 122 13.29 -3.33 13.23
N PRO A 123 14.34 -2.72 13.80
CA PRO A 123 15.65 -2.63 13.15
C PRO A 123 16.23 -4.02 12.89
N SER A 124 16.83 -4.22 11.72
CA SER A 124 17.51 -5.45 11.35
C SER A 124 18.75 -5.15 10.52
N ASN A 125 19.91 -5.01 11.18
CA ASN A 125 21.16 -4.58 10.55
C ASN A 125 21.01 -3.23 9.83
N HIS A 126 20.83 -3.26 8.50
CA HIS A 126 20.67 -2.09 7.62
C HIS A 126 19.27 -2.01 6.98
N ASP A 127 18.37 -2.92 7.36
CA ASP A 127 17.00 -3.04 6.87
C ASP A 127 16.02 -2.89 8.04
N LEU A 128 14.72 -2.82 7.74
CA LEU A 128 13.64 -2.97 8.72
C LEU A 128 12.99 -4.35 8.54
N VAL A 129 12.47 -4.92 9.62
CA VAL A 129 11.57 -6.07 9.56
C VAL A 129 10.21 -5.61 10.05
N VAL A 130 9.19 -5.75 9.20
CA VAL A 130 7.80 -5.51 9.58
C VAL A 130 7.17 -6.80 10.03
N THR A 131 6.64 -6.79 11.24
CA THR A 131 5.78 -7.84 11.77
C THR A 131 4.34 -7.34 11.76
N LYS A 132 3.44 -8.02 11.02
CA LYS A 132 2.00 -7.81 11.15
C LYS A 132 1.45 -8.77 12.18
N GLN A 133 0.78 -8.27 13.21
CA GLN A 133 0.00 -9.09 14.12
C GLN A 133 -1.43 -9.21 13.57
N GLU A 134 -1.83 -10.43 13.19
CA GLU A 134 -3.19 -10.73 12.72
C GLU A 134 -4.15 -11.02 13.88
N PHE A 135 -3.63 -11.49 15.03
CA PHE A 135 -4.41 -11.71 16.25
C PHE A 135 -3.60 -11.37 17.53
N PRO A 136 -4.21 -10.73 18.54
CA PRO A 136 -5.54 -10.11 18.51
C PRO A 136 -5.58 -8.90 17.55
N VAL A 137 -6.77 -8.62 17.01
CA VAL A 137 -6.96 -7.52 16.04
C VAL A 137 -6.79 -6.18 16.76
N SER A 138 -5.90 -5.32 16.25
CA SER A 138 -5.72 -3.95 16.75
C SER A 138 -7.03 -3.17 16.67
N SER A 139 -7.25 -2.21 17.58
CA SER A 139 -8.40 -1.29 17.51
C SER A 139 -8.33 -0.34 16.32
N LYS A 140 -7.12 -0.09 15.80
CA LYS A 140 -6.86 0.66 14.57
C LYS A 140 -6.17 -0.26 13.58
N THR A 141 -6.85 -0.55 12.47
CA THR A 141 -6.31 -1.37 11.39
C THR A 141 -6.39 -0.63 10.06
N ILE A 142 -5.25 -0.56 9.36
CA ILE A 142 -5.19 -0.10 7.97
C ILE A 142 -5.18 -1.33 7.04
N GLN A 143 -5.76 -1.28 5.84
CA GLN A 143 -5.87 -2.47 4.99
C GLN A 143 -4.55 -2.89 4.37
N SER A 144 -3.69 -1.93 3.99
CA SER A 144 -2.48 -2.20 3.22
C SER A 144 -1.20 -1.68 3.89
N LEU A 145 -0.18 -2.55 3.97
CA LEU A 145 1.18 -2.14 4.32
C LEU A 145 1.73 -1.19 3.25
N ASP A 146 1.40 -1.39 1.98
CA ASP A 146 1.89 -0.56 0.87
C ASP A 146 1.53 0.91 1.11
N LEU A 147 0.30 1.19 1.55
CA LEU A 147 -0.14 2.56 1.84
C LEU A 147 0.70 3.20 2.96
N ALA A 148 0.96 2.46 4.04
CA ALA A 148 1.80 2.96 5.12
C ALA A 148 3.23 3.27 4.64
N LEU A 149 3.79 2.41 3.78
CA LEU A 149 5.13 2.61 3.22
C LEU A 149 5.19 3.77 2.23
N ASP A 150 4.19 3.90 1.36
CA ASP A 150 4.07 4.98 0.38
C ASP A 150 3.96 6.34 1.10
N TYR A 151 3.13 6.41 2.16
CA TYR A 151 2.97 7.62 2.96
C TYR A 151 4.21 7.96 3.80
N LEU A 152 4.82 6.96 4.44
CA LEU A 152 6.07 7.17 5.17
C LEU A 152 7.18 7.67 4.25
N SER A 153 7.29 7.12 3.02
CA SER A 153 8.22 7.61 1.99
C SER A 153 7.99 9.09 1.65
N PHE A 154 6.74 9.54 1.66
CA PHE A 154 6.41 10.94 1.44
C PHE A 154 6.79 11.84 2.63
N LEU A 155 6.46 11.43 3.86
CA LEU A 155 6.76 12.20 5.08
C LEU A 155 8.25 12.37 5.34
N LEU A 156 9.06 11.34 5.08
CA LEU A 156 10.51 11.41 5.25
C LEU A 156 11.14 12.49 4.37
N ASP A 157 10.66 12.62 3.13
CA ASP A 157 11.14 13.63 2.21
C ASP A 157 10.83 15.05 2.70
N LYS A 158 9.61 15.28 3.21
CA LYS A 158 9.22 16.57 3.81
C LYS A 158 10.01 16.92 5.07
N SER A 159 10.50 15.91 5.76
CA SER A 159 11.38 16.06 6.93
C SER A 159 12.86 16.23 6.57
N SER A 160 13.16 16.61 5.32
CA SER A 160 14.53 16.86 4.82
C SER A 160 15.44 15.62 4.78
N LEU A 161 14.88 14.41 4.83
CA LEU A 161 15.67 13.17 4.71
C LEU A 161 15.92 12.76 3.26
N GLY A 162 15.23 13.41 2.32
CA GLY A 162 15.31 13.16 0.88
C GLY A 162 14.37 12.05 0.41
N HIS A 163 14.45 11.73 -0.88
CA HIS A 163 13.61 10.72 -1.52
C HIS A 163 14.04 9.29 -1.14
N LEU A 164 13.52 8.81 -0.01
CA LEU A 164 13.71 7.44 0.47
C LEU A 164 12.44 6.63 0.23
N GLY A 165 12.61 5.39 -0.25
CA GLY A 165 11.54 4.43 -0.44
C GLY A 165 11.80 3.13 0.35
N PHE A 166 10.73 2.38 0.55
CA PHE A 166 10.70 1.10 1.25
C PHE A 166 10.38 -0.03 0.26
N ARG A 167 11.36 -0.89 -0.01
CA ARG A 167 11.20 -2.06 -0.89
C ARG A 167 10.92 -3.30 -0.05
N GLN A 168 9.76 -3.91 -0.23
CA GLN A 168 9.47 -5.22 0.34
C GLN A 168 10.33 -6.29 -0.32
N LYS A 169 11.18 -6.98 0.46
CA LYS A 169 11.97 -8.11 -0.02
C LYS A 169 11.11 -9.36 0.14
N PRO A 170 10.57 -9.96 -0.94
CA PRO A 170 9.79 -11.17 -0.82
C PRO A 170 10.62 -12.22 -0.09
N ALA A 171 10.10 -12.74 1.02
CA ALA A 171 10.75 -13.75 1.81
C ALA A 171 10.92 -15.04 0.99
N ARG A 172 12.01 -15.16 0.22
CA ARG A 172 12.60 -16.48 -0.01
C ARG A 172 12.86 -17.02 1.39
N LYS A 173 12.24 -18.15 1.76
CA LYS A 173 12.44 -18.86 3.04
C LYS A 173 13.85 -18.59 3.56
N TRP A 174 13.97 -17.73 4.57
CA TRP A 174 15.22 -17.50 5.26
C TRP A 174 15.49 -18.80 6.02
N GLN A 175 16.19 -19.74 5.40
CA GLN A 175 17.03 -20.66 6.15
C GLN A 175 18.12 -19.78 6.74
N LEU A 176 18.03 -19.53 8.05
CA LEU A 176 19.12 -19.01 8.85
C LEU A 176 20.33 -19.93 8.63
N PHE A 177 21.16 -19.59 7.66
CA PHE A 177 22.55 -20.01 7.65
C PHE A 177 23.30 -18.90 8.38
N GLU A 178 23.60 -19.13 9.64
CA GLU A 178 24.73 -18.47 10.29
C GLU A 178 26.00 -18.87 9.54
N ASN A 179 26.29 -18.19 8.44
CA ASN A 179 27.61 -18.18 7.85
C ASN A 179 28.01 -16.72 7.68
N LYS A 180 28.87 -16.29 8.62
CA LYS A 180 29.81 -15.19 8.45
C LYS A 180 30.39 -15.24 7.03
N ILE A 181 30.53 -14.06 6.42
CA ILE A 181 31.30 -13.75 5.20
C ILE A 181 30.49 -13.89 3.91
N VAL A 182 29.83 -12.81 3.47
CA VAL A 182 30.28 -11.85 2.44
C VAL A 182 29.20 -10.76 2.33
N GLY A 183 29.56 -9.51 2.58
CA GLY A 183 28.62 -8.39 2.41
C GLY A 183 29.25 -7.02 2.66
N GLY A 184 30.57 -6.89 2.53
CA GLY A 184 31.23 -5.59 2.52
C GLY A 184 31.16 -4.99 1.12
N MET A 185 29.97 -4.62 0.65
CA MET A 185 29.88 -3.55 -0.34
C MET A 185 29.89 -2.25 0.47
N LEU A 186 30.88 -1.40 0.18
CA LEU A 186 30.97 -0.04 0.68
C LEU A 186 29.78 0.76 0.11
N SER A 187 28.62 0.63 0.73
CA SER A 187 27.52 1.57 0.51
C SER A 187 27.97 2.95 1.00
N PRO A 188 27.66 4.03 0.29
CA PRO A 188 27.99 5.37 0.76
C PRO A 188 27.35 5.59 2.15
N GLU A 189 28.18 5.89 3.15
CA GLU A 189 27.70 6.32 4.47
C GLU A 189 27.03 7.69 4.32
N ILE A 190 25.72 7.70 4.06
CA ILE A 190 24.92 8.91 4.22
C ILE A 190 24.63 9.03 5.71
N ARG A 191 25.57 9.62 6.46
CA ARG A 191 25.39 9.97 7.88
C ARG A 191 24.37 11.11 8.02
N ARG A 192 23.10 10.84 7.71
CA ARG A 192 21.98 11.72 8.05
C ARG A 192 21.36 11.18 9.33
N VAL A 193 21.47 11.95 10.41
CA VAL A 193 20.76 11.65 11.66
C VAL A 193 19.28 11.81 11.37
N ILE A 194 18.55 10.71 11.43
CA ILE A 194 17.11 10.69 11.22
C ILE A 194 16.43 11.21 12.51
N PRO A 195 15.50 12.18 12.44
CA PRO A 195 14.72 12.62 13.59
C PRO A 195 13.74 11.53 14.04
N ASP A 196 13.37 11.54 15.32
CA ASP A 196 12.25 10.73 15.80
C ASP A 196 10.94 11.29 15.22
N PHE A 197 10.05 10.41 14.76
CA PHE A 197 8.72 10.75 14.22
C PHE A 197 7.63 10.42 15.23
N ASP A 198 6.58 11.24 15.28
CA ASP A 198 5.36 10.91 16.00
C ASP A 198 4.46 10.01 15.14
N PHE A 199 4.50 8.72 15.41
CA PHE A 199 3.74 7.71 14.66
C PHE A 199 2.23 7.75 14.94
N THR A 200 1.78 8.41 16.01
CA THR A 200 0.35 8.50 16.30
C THR A 200 -0.39 9.37 15.29
N VAL A 201 0.22 10.49 14.88
CA VAL A 201 -0.30 11.36 13.81
C VAL A 201 -0.35 10.62 12.48
N ILE A 202 0.69 9.82 12.19
CA ILE A 202 0.77 9.02 10.96
C ILE A 202 -0.38 8.01 10.88
N GLU A 203 -0.74 7.36 11.99
CA GLU A 203 -1.85 6.42 12.03
C GLU A 203 -3.21 7.07 11.74
N ASP A 204 -3.46 8.24 12.34
CA ASP A 204 -4.72 8.97 12.14
C ASP A 204 -4.84 9.47 10.70
N ASP A 205 -3.75 10.01 10.13
CA ASP A 205 -3.70 10.40 8.72
C ASP A 205 -3.98 9.21 7.79
N LEU A 206 -3.35 8.05 8.04
CA LEU A 206 -3.54 6.85 7.21
C LEU A 206 -4.98 6.35 7.22
N LEU A 207 -5.64 6.38 8.38
CA LEU A 207 -7.06 6.02 8.50
C LEU A 207 -7.95 7.01 7.77
N GLU A 208 -7.65 8.31 7.81
CA GLU A 208 -8.38 9.34 7.07
C GLU A 208 -8.22 9.16 5.55
N ILE A 209 -7.00 8.88 5.09
CA ILE A 209 -6.69 8.60 3.67
C ILE A 209 -7.48 7.39 3.17
N GLU A 210 -7.47 6.29 3.93
CA GLU A 210 -8.14 5.04 3.54
C GLU A 210 -9.67 5.16 3.56
N SER A 211 -10.23 5.88 4.54
CA SER A 211 -11.68 6.08 4.66
C SER A 211 -12.25 7.04 3.62
N ASN A 212 -11.45 7.98 3.11
CA ASN A 212 -11.86 8.97 2.11
C ASN A 212 -11.39 8.68 0.68
N ASP A 213 -10.95 7.46 0.39
CA ASP A 213 -10.49 7.06 -0.96
C ASP A 213 -11.62 6.96 -2.01
N TRP A 214 -12.77 7.60 -1.77
CA TRP A 214 -13.92 7.57 -2.67
C TRP A 214 -13.69 8.46 -3.89
N VAL A 215 -13.38 7.80 -5.01
CA VAL A 215 -13.49 8.21 -6.42
C VAL A 215 -13.45 9.72 -6.62
N SER A 216 -12.25 10.26 -6.84
CA SER A 216 -12.14 11.60 -7.37
C SER A 216 -12.75 11.58 -8.77
N ASN A 217 -13.87 12.29 -8.95
CA ASN A 217 -14.63 12.31 -10.20
C ASN A 217 -13.83 12.80 -11.42
N ASN A 218 -12.57 13.23 -11.24
CA ASN A 218 -11.56 13.44 -12.27
C ASN A 218 -10.14 13.32 -11.65
N GLY A 219 -9.44 12.20 -11.84
CA GLY A 219 -8.00 12.04 -11.54
C GLY A 219 -7.65 10.95 -10.51
N PHE A 220 -6.35 10.75 -10.28
CA PHE A 220 -5.82 9.74 -9.36
C PHE A 220 -6.14 10.02 -7.91
N SER A 221 -6.60 9.03 -7.16
CA SER A 221 -6.76 9.07 -5.71
C SER A 221 -5.46 9.42 -4.97
N LEU A 222 -5.56 9.84 -3.71
CA LEU A 222 -4.36 10.15 -2.92
C LEU A 222 -3.46 8.91 -2.76
N ILE A 223 -4.07 7.73 -2.60
CA ILE A 223 -3.35 6.44 -2.56
C ILE A 223 -2.62 6.20 -3.87
N GLU A 224 -3.25 6.47 -5.01
CA GLU A 224 -2.64 6.30 -6.33
C GLU A 224 -1.46 7.26 -6.56
N LEU A 225 -1.59 8.53 -6.14
CA LEU A 225 -0.49 9.50 -6.21
C LEU A 225 0.71 9.08 -5.36
N LEU A 226 0.45 8.68 -4.11
CA LEU A 226 1.48 8.19 -3.18
C LEU A 226 2.20 6.97 -3.77
N ARG A 227 1.44 6.03 -4.32
CA ARG A 227 1.96 4.81 -4.94
C ARG A 227 2.84 5.09 -6.15
N VAL A 228 2.40 5.93 -7.09
CA VAL A 228 3.18 6.26 -8.29
C VAL A 228 4.48 6.96 -7.90
N ARG A 229 4.41 7.93 -6.98
CA ARG A 229 5.58 8.63 -6.44
C ARG A 229 6.56 7.65 -5.80
N HIS A 230 6.07 6.81 -4.88
CA HIS A 230 6.93 5.87 -4.16
C HIS A 230 7.55 4.84 -5.11
N ARG A 231 6.78 4.30 -6.07
CA ARG A 231 7.29 3.40 -7.10
C ARG A 231 8.42 4.03 -7.92
N ALA A 232 8.29 5.30 -8.31
CA ALA A 232 9.36 6.01 -8.99
C ALA A 232 10.61 6.17 -8.10
N ILE A 233 10.47 6.29 -6.77
CA ILE A 233 11.64 6.25 -5.88
C ILE A 233 12.29 4.86 -5.89
N LEU A 234 11.49 3.79 -5.87
CA LEU A 234 12.00 2.41 -5.86
C LEU A 234 12.67 1.96 -7.17
N ASP A 235 12.32 2.58 -8.29
CA ASP A 235 12.87 2.27 -9.61
C ASP A 235 14.39 2.51 -9.66
N SER A 236 15.13 1.54 -10.21
CA SER A 236 16.60 1.53 -10.17
C SER A 236 17.30 2.25 -11.32
N SER A 237 16.56 2.75 -12.31
CA SER A 237 17.11 3.49 -13.45
C SER A 237 16.32 4.76 -13.73
N LEU A 238 17.01 5.80 -14.22
CA LEU A 238 16.39 7.08 -14.56
C LEU A 238 15.31 6.91 -15.63
N GLU A 239 15.52 5.99 -16.57
CA GLU A 239 14.56 5.65 -17.60
C GLU A 239 13.25 5.13 -17.00
N SER A 240 13.33 4.18 -16.05
CA SER A 240 12.15 3.62 -15.40
C SER A 240 11.44 4.68 -14.57
N LYS A 241 12.20 5.48 -13.79
CA LYS A 241 11.65 6.59 -13.00
C LYS A 241 10.85 7.56 -13.87
N LEU A 242 11.43 8.01 -14.99
CA LEU A 242 10.77 8.94 -15.92
C LEU A 242 9.51 8.31 -16.54
N ILE A 243 9.59 7.04 -16.97
CA ILE A 243 8.44 6.31 -17.53
C ILE A 243 7.32 6.21 -16.51
N THR A 244 7.62 5.79 -15.28
CA THR A 244 6.64 5.61 -14.19
C THR A 244 5.92 6.92 -13.88
N LEU A 245 6.66 8.01 -13.69
CA LEU A 245 6.09 9.32 -13.37
C LEU A 245 5.28 9.89 -14.54
N TRP A 246 5.80 9.80 -15.76
CA TRP A 246 5.11 10.33 -16.93
C TRP A 246 3.85 9.52 -17.27
N ALA A 247 3.91 8.20 -17.16
CA ALA A 247 2.75 7.34 -17.41
C ALA A 247 1.60 7.67 -16.47
N GLY A 248 1.87 7.95 -15.19
CA GLY A 248 0.82 8.37 -14.27
C GLY A 248 0.22 9.74 -14.59
N ILE A 249 1.01 10.69 -15.11
CA ILE A 249 0.48 11.98 -15.61
C ILE A 249 -0.36 11.78 -16.89
N GLU A 250 0.09 10.92 -17.80
CA GLU A 250 -0.67 10.57 -19.02
C GLU A 250 -2.00 9.90 -18.67
N GLU A 251 -2.03 9.05 -17.66
CA GLU A 251 -3.25 8.40 -17.20
C GLU A 251 -4.21 9.42 -16.55
N MET A 252 -3.69 10.35 -15.76
CA MET A 252 -4.50 11.33 -15.05
C MET A 252 -5.12 12.40 -15.95
N TRP A 253 -4.36 12.92 -16.94
CA TRP A 253 -4.76 14.08 -17.75
C TRP A 253 -4.70 13.87 -19.26
N GLY A 254 -4.20 12.71 -19.70
CA GLY A 254 -4.04 12.37 -21.12
C GLY A 254 -5.22 11.59 -21.72
N GLU A 255 -6.32 11.41 -21.00
CA GLU A 255 -7.54 10.82 -21.56
C GLU A 255 -8.19 11.74 -22.61
N GLU A 256 -8.53 11.19 -23.77
CA GLU A 256 -9.23 11.89 -24.85
C GLU A 256 -10.75 11.74 -24.65
N LEU A 257 -11.39 12.75 -24.08
CA LEU A 257 -12.85 12.79 -23.94
C LEU A 257 -13.50 13.26 -25.25
N GLU A 258 -14.76 12.89 -25.47
CA GLU A 258 -15.52 13.31 -26.66
C GLU A 258 -15.62 14.84 -26.83
N GLN A 259 -15.44 15.58 -25.73
CA GLN A 259 -15.47 17.05 -25.68
C GLN A 259 -14.20 17.71 -26.24
N ASP A 260 -13.13 16.94 -26.46
CA ASP A 260 -11.85 17.43 -26.98
C ASP A 260 -11.79 17.58 -28.50
N PHE A 261 -12.85 17.14 -29.17
CA PHE A 261 -13.05 17.26 -30.60
C PHE A 261 -13.84 18.54 -30.95
N LEU A 262 -13.33 19.73 -30.64
CA LEU A 262 -14.07 20.95 -30.93
C LEU A 262 -13.22 22.10 -31.48
N LEU A 263 -13.66 22.58 -32.65
CA LEU A 263 -13.46 23.95 -33.09
C LEU A 263 -14.14 24.89 -32.06
N SER A 264 -13.51 26.00 -31.70
CA SER A 264 -14.18 27.03 -30.89
C SER A 264 -15.45 27.53 -31.57
N SER A 265 -16.37 28.14 -30.83
CA SER A 265 -17.64 28.66 -31.39
C SER A 265 -17.44 29.63 -32.57
N ASP A 266 -16.37 30.43 -32.54
CA ASP A 266 -16.01 31.33 -33.63
C ASP A 266 -15.35 30.63 -34.82
N GLU A 267 -14.53 29.61 -34.58
CA GLU A 267 -13.98 28.79 -35.65
C GLU A 267 -15.06 27.95 -36.33
N TYR A 268 -15.98 27.39 -35.55
CA TYR A 268 -17.15 26.71 -36.05
C TYR A 268 -17.95 27.64 -36.98
N LYS A 269 -18.19 28.91 -36.58
CA LYS A 269 -18.85 29.91 -37.45
C LYS A 269 -18.05 30.21 -38.73
N LYS A 270 -16.72 30.35 -38.63
CA LYS A 270 -15.84 30.62 -39.78
C LYS A 270 -15.81 29.45 -40.77
N VAL A 271 -15.62 28.23 -40.26
CA VAL A 271 -15.64 26.98 -41.04
C VAL A 271 -17.01 26.78 -41.66
N LYS A 272 -18.09 26.97 -40.90
CA LYS A 272 -19.48 26.93 -41.40
C LYS A 272 -19.69 27.91 -42.56
N LYS A 273 -19.24 29.16 -42.41
CA LYS A 273 -19.34 30.20 -43.45
C LYS A 273 -18.52 29.88 -44.70
N ALA A 274 -17.32 29.32 -44.53
CA ALA A 274 -16.41 28.98 -45.63
C ALA A 274 -16.89 27.78 -46.46
N ILE A 275 -17.54 26.79 -45.84
CA ILE A 275 -18.00 25.58 -46.52
C ILE A 275 -19.40 25.76 -47.14
N ARG A 276 -20.18 26.73 -46.65
CA ARG A 276 -21.56 27.03 -47.09
C ARG A 276 -21.73 27.19 -48.63
N PRO A 277 -20.82 27.86 -49.38
CA PRO A 277 -20.97 28.03 -50.83
C PRO A 277 -20.84 26.73 -51.63
N ILE A 278 -20.19 25.71 -51.07
CA ILE A 278 -19.88 24.44 -51.76
C ILE A 278 -21.12 23.52 -51.81
N PHE A 279 -22.08 23.73 -50.92
CA PHE A 279 -23.19 22.82 -50.67
C PHE A 279 -24.55 23.54 -50.79
N ASN A 280 -24.96 23.81 -52.02
CA ASN A 280 -26.13 24.65 -52.32
C ASN A 280 -27.43 23.85 -52.63
N THR A 281 -27.49 22.55 -52.33
CA THR A 281 -28.68 21.70 -52.56
C THR A 281 -29.01 20.81 -51.37
N LYS A 282 -30.31 20.49 -51.16
CA LYS A 282 -30.83 19.73 -49.99
C LYS A 282 -30.17 18.36 -49.72
N ILE A 283 -29.52 17.75 -50.72
CA ILE A 283 -28.79 16.47 -50.61
C ILE A 283 -27.43 16.64 -49.89
N ALA A 284 -27.00 17.88 -49.64
CA ALA A 284 -25.69 18.20 -49.12
C ALA A 284 -25.56 18.33 -47.59
N HIS A 285 -26.65 18.48 -46.83
CA HIS A 285 -26.55 18.75 -45.39
C HIS A 285 -25.93 17.58 -44.60
N GLN A 286 -26.22 16.33 -44.95
CA GLN A 286 -25.55 15.19 -44.31
C GLN A 286 -24.05 15.13 -44.60
N LYS A 287 -23.61 15.45 -45.83
CA LYS A 287 -22.18 15.55 -46.16
C LYS A 287 -21.51 16.74 -45.49
N TYR A 288 -22.26 17.82 -45.28
CA TYR A 288 -21.80 19.03 -44.60
C TYR A 288 -21.47 18.78 -43.13
N ASP A 289 -22.36 18.10 -42.41
CA ASP A 289 -22.14 17.74 -41.00
C ASP A 289 -20.98 16.73 -40.85
N VAL A 290 -20.85 15.79 -41.80
CA VAL A 290 -19.71 14.86 -41.85
C VAL A 290 -18.39 15.61 -42.07
N ILE A 291 -18.33 16.59 -42.97
CA ILE A 291 -17.12 17.39 -43.20
C ILE A 291 -16.78 18.24 -41.98
N LEU A 292 -17.76 18.85 -41.33
CA LEU A 292 -17.56 19.57 -40.09
C LEU A 292 -17.02 18.65 -38.98
N GLN A 293 -17.55 17.44 -38.86
CA GLN A 293 -17.03 16.43 -37.93
C GLN A 293 -15.61 15.98 -38.28
N VAL A 294 -15.27 15.81 -39.56
CA VAL A 294 -13.91 15.45 -39.98
C VAL A 294 -12.94 16.60 -39.69
N LEU A 295 -13.34 17.85 -39.94
CA LEU A 295 -12.53 19.03 -39.64
C LEU A 295 -12.36 19.27 -38.14
N SER A 296 -13.38 19.00 -37.32
CA SER A 296 -13.24 19.07 -35.87
C SER A 296 -12.33 17.97 -35.33
N LYS A 297 -12.35 16.77 -35.93
CA LYS A 297 -11.41 15.68 -35.62
C LYS A 297 -9.96 16.01 -35.96
N LEU A 298 -9.70 16.90 -36.93
CA LEU A 298 -8.35 17.37 -37.27
C LEU A 298 -7.80 18.41 -36.28
N LYS A 299 -8.66 19.02 -35.45
CA LYS A 299 -8.30 19.99 -34.41
C LYS A 299 -8.54 19.41 -33.01
N SER A 300 -8.19 18.14 -32.80
CA SER A 300 -8.19 17.57 -31.45
C SER A 300 -7.13 18.26 -30.60
N LYS A 301 -7.47 18.60 -29.35
CA LYS A 301 -6.43 18.92 -28.37
C LYS A 301 -5.58 17.69 -28.18
N THR A 302 -4.27 17.82 -28.39
CA THR A 302 -3.37 16.69 -28.16
C THR A 302 -3.32 16.38 -26.66
N LYS A 303 -3.05 15.12 -26.30
CA LYS A 303 -2.84 14.72 -24.90
C LYS A 303 -1.85 15.65 -24.18
N ASN A 304 -0.77 16.03 -24.87
CA ASN A 304 0.24 16.94 -24.33
C ASN A 304 -0.33 18.34 -24.04
N GLU A 305 -1.23 18.88 -24.87
CA GLU A 305 -1.83 20.19 -24.62
C GLU A 305 -2.74 20.20 -23.38
N LYS A 306 -3.41 19.08 -23.09
CA LYS A 306 -4.18 18.92 -21.85
C LYS A 306 -3.27 18.86 -20.63
N ILE A 307 -2.27 17.99 -20.69
CA ILE A 307 -1.28 17.82 -19.63
C ILE A 307 -0.61 19.17 -19.33
N ILE A 308 -0.20 19.92 -20.36
CA ILE A 308 0.37 21.26 -20.20
C ILE A 308 -0.62 22.20 -19.49
N LYS A 309 -1.89 22.21 -19.90
CA LYS A 309 -2.90 23.08 -19.28
C LYS A 309 -3.10 22.77 -17.79
N GLU A 310 -3.14 21.51 -17.41
CA GLU A 310 -3.31 21.12 -16.01
C GLU A 310 -2.03 21.36 -15.19
N LEU A 311 -0.86 21.11 -15.76
CA LEU A 311 0.42 21.43 -15.15
C LEU A 311 0.62 22.93 -14.92
N ASP A 312 0.16 23.78 -15.83
CA ASP A 312 0.27 25.25 -15.73
C ASP A 312 -0.50 25.81 -14.51
N ASN A 313 -1.46 25.05 -13.97
CA ASN A 313 -2.18 25.43 -12.74
C ASN A 313 -1.38 25.17 -11.46
N LEU A 314 -0.31 24.37 -11.52
CA LEU A 314 0.51 24.01 -10.37
C LEU A 314 1.59 25.06 -10.09
N GLU A 315 1.86 25.30 -8.81
CA GLU A 315 2.86 26.28 -8.37
C GLU A 315 4.27 25.86 -8.77
N CYS A 316 4.61 24.57 -8.67
CA CYS A 316 5.92 24.04 -9.07
C CYS A 316 6.23 24.24 -10.57
N SER A 317 5.20 24.35 -11.42
CA SER A 317 5.33 24.56 -12.86
C SER A 317 5.60 26.03 -13.23
N LYS A 318 5.22 26.99 -12.38
CA LYS A 318 5.38 28.43 -12.68
C LYS A 318 6.82 28.89 -12.79
N GLN A 319 7.75 28.13 -12.22
CA GLN A 319 9.19 28.42 -12.28
C GLN A 319 9.83 27.99 -13.60
N TRP A 320 9.09 27.30 -14.48
CA TRP A 320 9.60 26.78 -15.75
C TRP A 320 9.37 27.77 -16.90
N PRO A 321 10.44 28.30 -17.54
CA PRO A 321 10.32 29.36 -18.55
C PRO A 321 9.54 28.95 -19.81
N ASP A 322 9.56 27.67 -20.17
CA ASP A 322 8.84 27.12 -21.33
C ASP A 322 8.34 25.71 -21.02
N LEU A 323 7.21 25.64 -20.29
CA LEU A 323 6.58 24.39 -19.92
C LEU A 323 6.24 23.52 -21.14
N LYS A 324 5.80 24.14 -22.25
CA LYS A 324 5.44 23.42 -23.47
C LYS A 324 6.64 22.69 -24.08
N LYS A 325 7.79 23.36 -24.16
CA LYS A 325 9.04 22.74 -24.64
C LYS A 325 9.50 21.63 -23.69
N THR A 326 9.53 21.90 -22.38
CA THR A 326 9.90 20.91 -21.36
C THR A 326 9.07 19.64 -21.49
N ILE A 327 7.76 19.77 -21.60
CA ILE A 327 6.85 18.63 -21.74
C ILE A 327 7.08 17.87 -23.05
N GLY A 328 7.33 18.58 -24.15
CA GLY A 328 7.72 17.95 -25.41
C GLY A 328 9.02 17.12 -25.29
N GLU A 329 10.00 17.62 -24.53
CA GLU A 329 11.26 16.92 -24.29
C GLU A 329 11.07 15.70 -23.37
N ILE A 330 10.31 15.84 -22.28
CA ILE A 330 9.96 14.72 -21.38
C ILE A 330 9.28 13.59 -22.16
N PHE A 331 8.27 13.93 -22.98
CA PHE A 331 7.57 12.96 -23.82
C PHE A 331 8.53 12.28 -24.80
N SER A 332 9.45 13.03 -25.42
CA SER A 332 10.47 12.49 -26.32
C SER A 332 11.41 11.50 -25.61
N PHE A 333 11.91 11.84 -24.43
CA PHE A 333 12.73 10.94 -23.61
C PHE A 333 11.97 9.69 -23.21
N ARG A 334 10.75 9.84 -22.69
CA ARG A 334 9.87 8.71 -22.35
C ARG A 334 9.66 7.79 -23.54
N SER A 335 9.37 8.32 -24.73
CA SER A 335 9.19 7.51 -25.95
C SER A 335 10.46 6.75 -26.30
N ARG A 336 11.64 7.40 -26.26
CA ARG A 336 12.93 6.75 -26.48
C ARG A 336 13.13 5.57 -25.52
N PHE A 337 12.89 5.79 -24.23
CA PHE A 337 13.12 4.80 -23.18
C PHE A 337 12.12 3.65 -23.26
N ALA A 338 10.84 3.91 -23.55
CA ALA A 338 9.83 2.88 -23.77
C ALA A 338 10.16 1.95 -24.94
N HIS A 339 10.95 2.41 -25.91
CA HIS A 339 11.48 1.61 -27.02
C HIS A 339 12.87 1.02 -26.75
N GLY A 340 13.32 0.98 -25.49
CA GLY A 340 14.55 0.32 -25.07
C GLY A 340 15.84 1.09 -25.39
N LYS A 341 15.76 2.37 -25.77
CA LYS A 341 16.96 3.21 -25.90
C LYS A 341 17.47 3.59 -24.52
N SER A 342 18.75 3.38 -24.26
CA SER A 342 19.39 3.83 -23.02
C SER A 342 19.60 5.35 -23.00
N ILE A 343 19.67 5.91 -21.79
CA ILE A 343 20.08 7.29 -21.59
C ILE A 343 21.54 7.50 -22.01
N SER A 344 21.81 8.61 -22.68
CA SER A 344 23.18 9.00 -23.02
C SER A 344 23.80 9.79 -21.85
N ALA A 345 25.13 9.77 -21.71
CA ALA A 345 25.81 10.50 -20.63
C ALA A 345 25.50 12.01 -20.62
N ASN A 346 25.29 12.60 -21.80
CA ASN A 346 24.95 14.02 -21.96
C ASN A 346 23.51 14.33 -21.50
N ASP A 347 22.62 13.33 -21.53
CA ASP A 347 21.21 13.49 -21.18
C ASP A 347 20.95 13.29 -19.67
N ILE A 348 21.88 12.69 -18.91
CA ILE A 348 21.68 12.31 -17.50
C ILE A 348 21.20 13.47 -16.63
N ASN A 349 21.90 14.60 -16.67
CA ASN A 349 21.56 15.76 -15.85
C ASN A 349 20.20 16.34 -16.22
N LEU A 350 19.86 16.33 -17.51
CA LEU A 350 18.59 16.85 -18.00
C LEU A 350 17.43 15.94 -17.60
N VAL A 351 17.60 14.62 -17.70
CA VAL A 351 16.59 13.65 -17.27
C VAL A 351 16.41 13.67 -15.75
N ASN A 352 17.49 13.83 -14.97
CA ASN A 352 17.39 14.04 -13.52
C ASN A 352 16.58 15.29 -13.17
N LEU A 353 16.81 16.40 -13.89
CA LEU A 353 16.02 17.62 -13.73
C LEU A 353 14.53 17.37 -14.02
N TYR A 354 14.23 16.62 -15.08
CA TYR A 354 12.85 16.25 -15.41
C TYR A 354 12.21 15.33 -14.38
N ILE A 355 12.91 14.30 -13.91
CA ILE A 355 12.42 13.42 -12.84
C ILE A 355 12.13 14.23 -11.58
N SER A 356 13.04 15.14 -11.20
CA SER A 356 12.86 16.00 -10.01
C SER A 356 11.63 16.89 -10.14
N TYR A 357 11.44 17.49 -11.32
CA TYR A 357 10.23 18.26 -11.61
C TYR A 357 8.96 17.42 -11.52
N LEU A 358 8.95 16.23 -12.11
CA LEU A 358 7.79 15.34 -12.05
C LEU A 358 7.50 14.89 -10.62
N ILE A 359 8.52 14.60 -9.80
CA ILE A 359 8.34 14.33 -8.36
C ILE A 359 7.68 15.52 -7.65
N HIS A 360 8.10 16.75 -7.95
CA HIS A 360 7.48 17.95 -7.38
C HIS A 360 6.02 18.13 -7.81
N VAL A 361 5.65 17.75 -9.04
CA VAL A 361 4.26 17.70 -9.48
C VAL A 361 3.46 16.74 -8.60
N TYR A 362 3.95 15.51 -8.39
CA TYR A 362 3.28 14.54 -7.50
C TYR A 362 3.20 15.06 -6.05
N ASP A 363 4.28 15.62 -5.52
CA ASP A 363 4.31 16.20 -4.18
C ASP A 363 3.24 17.27 -3.99
N GLU A 364 3.11 18.19 -4.95
CA GLU A 364 2.13 19.26 -4.87
C GLU A 364 0.70 18.71 -4.92
N LEU A 365 0.42 17.74 -5.80
CA LEU A 365 -0.89 17.09 -5.88
C LEU A 365 -1.23 16.32 -4.60
N ILE A 366 -0.26 15.61 -4.01
CA ILE A 366 -0.41 14.91 -2.72
C ILE A 366 -0.75 15.91 -1.61
N LEU A 367 0.00 17.01 -1.51
CA LEU A 367 -0.25 18.07 -0.52
C LEU A 367 -1.62 18.72 -0.67
N GLN A 368 -2.05 19.01 -1.90
CA GLN A 368 -3.37 19.58 -2.18
C GLN A 368 -4.48 18.64 -1.70
N ARG A 369 -4.33 17.33 -1.91
CA ARG A 369 -5.31 16.33 -1.47
C ARG A 369 -5.31 16.11 0.04
N LEU A 370 -4.14 16.02 0.66
CA LEU A 370 -4.03 15.92 2.12
C LEU A 370 -4.68 17.12 2.80
N LYS A 371 -4.43 18.34 2.30
CA LYS A 371 -5.09 19.55 2.78
C LYS A 371 -6.60 19.52 2.60
N ALA A 372 -7.10 18.96 1.50
CA ALA A 372 -8.54 18.79 1.28
C ALA A 372 -9.18 17.80 2.27
N LEU A 373 -8.41 16.83 2.76
CA LEU A 373 -8.79 15.90 3.83
C LEU A 373 -8.58 16.47 5.25
N GLY A 374 -8.06 17.71 5.38
CA GLY A 374 -7.74 18.30 6.68
C GLY A 374 -6.44 17.80 7.33
N VAL A 375 -5.66 16.98 6.62
CA VAL A 375 -4.33 16.52 7.05
C VAL A 375 -3.32 17.64 6.80
N THR A 376 -2.55 18.01 7.83
CA THR A 376 -1.54 19.08 7.77
C THR A 376 -0.14 18.50 8.01
N ILE A 377 0.79 18.79 7.09
CA ILE A 377 2.19 18.32 7.12
C ILE A 377 3.14 19.50 7.23
#